data_AF-A0A0C5VJK7-F1
#
_entry.id   AF-A0A0C5VJK7-F1
#
_cell.length_a   1.000
_cell.length_b   1.000
_cell.length_c   1.000
_cell.angle_alpha   90.00
_cell.angle_beta   90.00
_cell.angle_gamma   90.00
#
_symmetry.space_group_name_H-M   'P 1'
#
loop_
_entity.id
_entity.type
_entity.pdbx_description
1 polymer ?
#
loop_
_entity_poly.entity_id
_entity_poly.type
_entity_poly.pdbx_seq_one_letter_code
_entity_poly.pdbx_strand_id
1 'polypeptide(L)' 'MSEEQPSKGDELKLFIFLTVFLAPILSIAIIGGYGFAVWMLQLLMGPPGV' A
#
# COMPACT_ATOMS: atom_id res chain seq x y z
N MET A 1 25.03 -7.48 23.87
CA MET A 1 24.27 -7.58 22.61
C MET A 1 25.03 -6.72 21.61
N SER A 2 25.82 -7.34 20.75
CA SER A 2 26.62 -6.59 19.77
C SER A 2 25.65 -6.02 18.74
N GLU A 3 25.61 -4.70 18.61
CA GLU A 3 24.83 -4.05 17.56
C GLU A 3 25.55 -4.32 16.23
N GLU A 4 25.03 -5.28 15.46
CA GLU A 4 25.48 -5.52 14.09
C GLU A 4 24.96 -4.35 13.24
N GLN A 5 25.85 -3.38 13.00
CA GLN A 5 25.54 -2.20 12.21
C GLN A 5 25.12 -2.66 10.80
N PRO A 6 23.91 -2.33 10.34
CA PRO A 6 23.42 -2.77 9.04
C PRO A 6 24.39 -2.34 7.95
N SER A 7 24.78 -3.29 7.11
CA SER A 7 25.70 -2.99 6.02
C SER A 7 24.97 -2.14 4.97
N LYS A 8 25.70 -1.32 4.21
CA LYS A 8 25.13 -0.54 3.09
C LYS A 8 24.33 -1.41 2.10
N GLY A 9 24.67 -2.69 1.98
CA GLY A 9 23.94 -3.64 1.12
C GLY A 9 22.56 -3.99 1.66
N ASP A 10 22.36 -3.98 2.97
CA ASP A 10 21.08 -4.33 3.60
C ASP A 10 20.09 -3.16 3.53
N GLU A 11 20.58 -1.92 3.63
CA GLU A 11 19.79 -0.72 3.37
C GLU A 11 19.23 -0.69 1.93
N LEU A 12 20.05 -1.05 0.93
CA LEU A 12 19.61 -1.12 -0.47
C LEU A 12 18.58 -2.23 -0.70
N LYS A 13 18.77 -3.41 -0.11
CA LYS A 13 17.76 -4.50 -0.18
C LYS A 13 16.44 -4.06 0.43
N LEU A 14 16.48 -3.40 1.58
CA LEU A 14 15.29 -2.87 2.23
C LEU A 14 14.61 -1.82 1.36
N PHE A 15 15.37 -0.88 0.79
CA PHE A 15 14.84 0.13 -0.11
C PHE A 15 14.12 -0.50 -1.32
N ILE A 16 14.78 -1.45 -2.00
CA ILE A 16 14.17 -2.15 -3.14
C ILE A 16 12.91 -2.91 -2.70
N PHE A 17 12.94 -3.58 -1.54
CA PHE A 17 11.76 -4.27 -1.02
C PHE A 17 10.58 -3.31 -0.80
N LEU A 18 10.84 -2.18 -0.15
CA LEU A 18 9.83 -1.16 0.13
C LEU A 18 9.25 -0.57 -1.17
N THR A 19 10.11 -0.22 -2.14
CA THR A 19 9.66 0.44 -3.36
C THR A 19 9.01 -0.51 -4.36
N VAL A 20 9.54 -1.73 -4.53
CA VAL A 20 9.08 -2.67 -5.57
C VAL A 20 7.91 -3.54 -5.09
N PHE A 21 7.83 -3.81 -3.79
CA PHE A 21 6.78 -4.68 -3.25
C PHE A 21 5.81 -3.93 -2.35
N LEU A 22 6.32 -3.29 -1.28
CA LEU A 22 5.43 -2.67 -0.29
C LEU A 22 4.60 -1.55 -0.89
N ALA A 23 5.22 -0.60 -1.59
CA ALA A 23 4.52 0.55 -2.15
C ALA A 23 3.44 0.16 -3.19
N PRO A 24 3.68 -0.78 -4.13
CA PRO A 24 2.63 -1.26 -5.03
C PRO A 24 1.50 -1.99 -4.32
N ILE A 25 1.81 -2.88 -3.36
CA ILE A 25 0.77 -3.58 -2.58
C ILE A 25 -0.10 -2.57 -1.81
N LEU A 26 0.54 -1.57 -1.19
CA LEU A 26 -0.15 -0.54 -0.44
C LEU A 26 -1.04 0.31 -1.36
N SER A 27 -0.55 0.64 -2.56
CA SER A 27 -1.32 1.39 -3.57
C SER A 27 -2.58 0.64 -3.97
N ILE A 28 -2.48 -0.66 -4.23
CA ILE A 28 -3.63 -1.51 -4.58
C ILE A 28 -4.62 -1.59 -3.41
N ALA A 29 -4.12 -1.80 -2.19
CA ALA A 29 -4.98 -1.88 -1.00
C ALA A 29 -5.75 -0.57 -0.77
N ILE A 30 -5.09 0.57 -0.87
CA ILE A 30 -5.70 1.88 -0.65
C ILE A 30 -6.69 2.21 -1.76
N ILE A 31 -6.25 2.19 -3.03
CA ILE A 31 -7.08 2.61 -4.16
C ILE A 31 -8.21 1.60 -4.39
N GLY A 32 -7.90 0.30 -4.35
CA GLY A 32 -8.89 -0.76 -4.48
C GLY A 32 -9.88 -0.77 -3.32
N GLY A 33 -9.40 -0.62 -2.08
CA GLY A 33 -10.25 -0.52 -0.90
C GLY A 33 -11.16 0.71 -0.93
N TYR A 34 -10.63 1.86 -1.36
CA TYR A 34 -11.43 3.08 -1.51
C TYR A 34 -12.47 2.93 -2.63
N GLY A 35 -12.09 2.43 -3.80
CA GLY A 35 -13.03 2.17 -4.90
C GLY A 35 -14.13 1.19 -4.51
N PHE A 36 -13.77 0.12 -3.78
CA PHE A 36 -14.74 -0.84 -3.24
C PHE A 36 -15.67 -0.20 -2.21
N ALA A 37 -15.15 0.61 -1.29
CA ALA A 37 -15.95 1.32 -0.30
C ALA A 37 -16.94 2.26 -0.98
N VAL A 38 -16.49 3.04 -1.96
CA VAL A 38 -17.35 3.91 -2.77
C VAL A 38 -18.42 3.09 -3.48
N TRP A 39 -18.06 2.00 -4.16
CA TRP A 39 -19.02 1.12 -4.82
C TRP A 39 -20.07 0.55 -3.86
N MET A 40 -19.66 0.09 -2.67
CA MET A 40 -20.58 -0.37 -1.62
C MET A 40 -21.51 0.75 -1.14
N LEU A 41 -20.98 1.96 -0.97
CA LEU A 41 -21.80 3.12 -0.60
C LEU A 41 -22.83 3.45 -1.68
N GLN A 42 -22.49 3.28 -2.97
CA GLN A 42 -23.44 3.48 -4.07
C GLN A 42 -24.61 2.49 -4.03
N LEU A 43 -24.38 1.24 -3.60
CA LEU A 43 -25.46 0.27 -3.43
C LEU A 43 -26.47 0.68 -2.34
N LEU A 44 -26.02 1.44 -1.34
CA LEU A 44 -26.86 1.87 -0.21
C LEU A 44 -27.50 3.25 -0.45
N MET A 45 -26.75 4.18 -1.03
CA MET A 45 -27.13 5.60 -1.14
C MET A 45 -27.59 5.99 -2.55
N GLY A 46 -27.50 5.07 -3.51
CA GLY A 46 -27.77 5.35 -4.93
C GLY A 46 -26.52 5.85 -5.67
N PRO A 47 -26.57 5.88 -7.02
CA PRO A 47 -25.42 6.26 -7.84
C PRO A 47 -25.02 7.72 -7.60
N PRO A 48 -23.72 8.04 -7.65
CA PRO A 48 -23.25 9.40 -7.41
C PRO A 48 -23.57 10.26 -8.65
N GLY A 49 -24.18 11.42 -8.43
CA GLY A 49 -24.44 12.40 -9.50
C GLY A 49 -25.86 12.38 -10.09
N VAL A 50 -26.81 11.68 -9.46
CA VAL A 50 -28.25 11.94 -9.62
C VAL A 50 -28.78 12.87 -8.53
#